data_AF-A0A9P4SE12-F1
#
_entry.id   AF-A0A9P4SE12-F1
#
_cell.length_a   1.000
_cell.length_b   1.000
_cell.length_c   1.000
_cell.angle_alpha   90.00
_cell.angle_beta   90.00
_cell.angle_gamma   90.00
#
_symmetry.space_group_name_H-M   'P 1'
#
loop_
_entity.id
_entity.type
_entity.pdbx_description
1 polymer ?
#
loop_
_entity_poly.entity_id
_entity_poly.type
_entity_poly.pdbx_seq_one_letter_code
_entity_poly.pdbx_strand_id
1 'polypeptide(L)'
;RPIDARYTCTVSSDCAIINRGNCCGYYPVCANAKAQFTPKDACPGPGYVSVCGFPEISACECRQGGCYALQGKQTVGVPPTEGAPV
;
A
#
# COMPACT_ATOMS: atom_id res chain seq x y z
N ARG A 1 9.32 -6.70 -12.53
CA ARG A 1 9.97 -5.67 -11.68
C ARG A 1 9.86 -6.12 -10.24
N PRO A 2 10.85 -5.87 -9.37
CA PRO A 2 10.79 -6.27 -7.97
C PRO A 2 9.65 -5.54 -7.24
N ILE A 3 9.20 -6.08 -6.12
CA ILE A 3 8.23 -5.41 -5.23
C ILE A 3 8.95 -4.24 -4.55
N ASP A 4 8.28 -3.09 -4.43
CA ASP A 4 8.81 -1.95 -3.65
C ASP A 4 9.15 -2.40 -2.23
N ALA A 5 10.37 -2.11 -1.77
CA ALA A 5 10.88 -2.53 -0.46
C ALA A 5 9.90 -2.23 0.70
N ARG A 6 9.15 -1.13 0.62
CA ARG A 6 8.13 -0.74 1.62
C ARG A 6 6.96 -1.71 1.70
N TYR A 7 6.79 -2.58 0.72
CA TYR A 7 5.71 -3.56 0.64
C TYR A 7 6.19 -5.01 0.71
N THR A 8 7.51 -5.21 0.92
CA THR A 8 8.08 -6.56 1.03
C THR A 8 7.81 -7.17 2.41
N CYS A 9 7.72 -8.50 2.47
CA CYS A 9 7.48 -9.24 3.70
C CYS A 9 8.08 -10.64 3.62
N THR A 10 8.33 -11.24 4.79
CA THR A 10 8.67 -12.66 4.91
C THR A 10 7.49 -13.44 5.48
N VAL A 11 6.76 -12.84 6.43
CA VAL A 11 5.58 -13.42 7.07
C VAL A 11 4.45 -12.39 7.16
N SER A 12 3.20 -12.85 7.32
CA SER A 12 2.04 -11.94 7.36
C SER A 12 2.08 -10.92 8.50
N SER A 13 2.74 -11.24 9.62
CA SER A 13 2.94 -10.30 10.73
C SER A 13 3.91 -9.15 10.42
N ASP A 14 4.67 -9.24 9.32
CA ASP A 14 5.48 -8.12 8.83
C ASP A 14 4.60 -7.05 8.17
N CYS A 15 3.37 -7.39 7.77
CA CYS A 15 2.46 -6.49 7.08
C CYS A 15 1.50 -5.83 8.07
N ALA A 16 1.28 -4.53 7.89
CA ALA A 16 0.30 -3.77 8.66
C ALA A 16 -0.53 -2.89 7.72
N ILE A 17 -1.76 -2.58 8.16
CA ILE A 17 -2.58 -1.55 7.52
C ILE A 17 -1.97 -0.20 7.91
N ILE A 18 -1.38 0.48 6.93
CA ILE A 18 -0.72 1.77 7.11
C ILE A 18 -1.41 2.79 6.23
N ASN A 19 -1.59 4.01 6.74
CA ASN A 19 -2.02 5.13 5.93
C ASN A 19 -0.85 5.63 5.07
N ARG A 20 -0.84 5.27 3.79
CA ARG A 20 0.08 5.87 2.79
C ARG A 20 -0.34 7.29 2.46
N GLY A 21 -1.66 7.52 2.40
CA GLY A 21 -2.27 8.71 1.86
C GLY A 21 -2.28 8.76 0.33
N ASN A 22 -3.08 9.67 -0.22
CA ASN A 22 -3.10 10.04 -1.64
C ASN A 22 -3.41 11.55 -1.78
N CYS A 23 -3.59 12.07 -3.00
CA CYS A 23 -3.93 13.49 -3.20
C CYS A 23 -5.30 13.92 -2.61
N CYS A 24 -6.14 12.99 -2.15
CA CYS A 24 -7.40 13.26 -1.45
C CYS A 24 -7.28 13.13 0.08
N GLY A 25 -6.10 12.76 0.62
CA GLY A 25 -5.88 12.59 2.05
C GLY A 25 -5.68 11.13 2.45
N TYR A 26 -6.48 10.62 3.39
CA TYR A 26 -6.33 9.27 3.95
C TYR A 26 -6.49 8.18 2.88
N TYR A 27 -5.51 7.27 2.85
CA TYR A 27 -5.54 6.11 1.96
C TYR A 27 -4.79 4.93 2.62
N PRO A 28 -5.51 3.96 3.20
CA PRO A 28 -4.93 2.79 3.83
C PRO A 28 -4.43 1.79 2.78
N VAL A 29 -3.30 1.18 3.08
CA VAL A 29 -2.70 0.11 2.28
C VAL A 29 -2.12 -0.96 3.21
N CYS A 30 -1.98 -2.19 2.72
CA CYS A 30 -1.12 -3.16 3.38
C CYS A 30 0.32 -2.94 2.91
N ALA A 31 1.20 -2.62 3.86
CA ALA A 31 2.62 -2.41 3.61
C ALA A 31 3.43 -3.06 4.74
N ASN A 32 4.75 -3.13 4.59
CA ASN A 32 5.61 -3.57 5.67
C ASN A 32 5.38 -2.66 6.89
N ALA A 33 5.29 -3.20 8.10
CA ALA A 33 5.03 -2.46 9.34
C ALA A 33 6.07 -1.37 9.62
N LYS A 34 7.27 -1.49 9.05
CA LYS A 34 8.37 -0.51 9.15
C LYS A 34 8.40 0.48 7.99
N ALA A 35 7.48 0.37 7.03
CA ALA A 35 7.41 1.27 5.89
C ALA A 35 7.17 2.71 6.34
N GLN A 36 7.87 3.64 5.70
CA GLN A 36 7.67 5.07 5.89
C GLN A 36 7.16 5.67 4.58
N PHE A 37 6.05 6.40 4.69
CA PHE A 37 5.47 7.16 3.60
C PHE A 37 5.54 8.65 3.95
N THR A 38 5.93 9.46 2.98
CA THR A 38 6.02 10.91 3.13
C THR A 38 4.81 11.58 2.47
N PRO A 39 4.50 12.85 2.81
CA PRO A 39 3.47 13.60 2.10
C PRO A 39 3.70 13.68 0.58
N LYS A 40 4.96 13.66 0.14
CA LYS A 40 5.32 13.64 -1.28
C LYS A 40 4.99 12.31 -1.96
N ASP A 41 5.06 11.20 -1.24
CA ASP A 41 4.59 9.89 -1.73
C ASP A 41 3.07 9.84 -1.90
N ALA A 42 2.34 10.57 -1.05
CA ALA A 42 0.88 10.68 -1.10
C ALA A 42 0.42 11.59 -2.24
N CYS A 43 1.06 12.76 -2.41
CA CYS A 43 0.75 13.68 -3.48
C CYS A 43 2.01 14.45 -3.93
N PRO A 44 2.59 14.13 -5.10
CA PRO A 44 3.89 14.69 -5.50
C PRO A 44 3.89 16.20 -5.78
N GLY A 45 2.74 16.80 -6.05
CA GLY A 45 2.61 18.24 -6.28
C GLY A 45 1.41 18.63 -7.14
N PRO A 46 1.37 19.89 -7.61
CA PRO A 46 0.33 20.39 -8.50
C PRO A 46 0.24 19.58 -9.79
N GLY A 47 -0.97 19.35 -10.31
CA GLY A 47 -1.21 18.58 -11.53
C GLY A 47 -1.30 17.06 -11.34
N TYR A 48 -0.99 16.55 -10.15
CA TYR A 48 -1.27 15.17 -9.77
C TYR A 48 -2.71 15.05 -9.26
N VAL A 49 -3.36 13.96 -9.64
CA VAL A 49 -4.72 13.63 -9.21
C VAL A 49 -4.74 12.19 -8.72
N SER A 50 -5.66 11.90 -7.81
CA SER A 50 -5.91 10.54 -7.33
C SER A 50 -7.41 10.25 -7.39
N VAL A 51 -7.76 8.98 -7.50
CA VAL A 51 -9.14 8.55 -7.25
C VAL A 51 -9.41 8.68 -5.76
N CYS A 52 -10.38 9.51 -5.39
CA CYS A 52 -10.80 9.66 -4.01
C CYS A 52 -11.67 8.48 -3.57
N GLY A 53 -11.57 8.13 -2.29
CA GLY A 53 -12.12 6.89 -1.74
C GLY A 53 -11.01 5.86 -1.53
N PHE A 54 -11.26 4.91 -0.63
CA PHE A 54 -10.31 3.87 -0.27
C PHE A 54 -11.02 2.52 -0.15
N PRO A 55 -10.33 1.42 -0.45
CA PRO A 55 -10.87 0.09 -0.18
C PRO A 55 -11.02 -0.12 1.33
N GLU A 56 -12.06 -0.84 1.72
CA GLU A 56 -12.12 -1.41 3.06
C GLU A 56 -11.09 -2.55 3.14
N ILE A 57 -10.21 -2.49 4.14
CA ILE A 57 -9.17 -3.51 4.36
C ILE A 57 -9.42 -4.10 5.75
N SER A 58 -9.69 -5.40 5.80
CA SER A 58 -9.90 -6.13 7.06
C SER A 58 -8.65 -6.88 7.52
N ALA A 59 -7.73 -7.20 6.60
CA ALA A 59 -6.50 -7.93 6.92
C ALA A 59 -5.40 -7.69 5.89
N CYS A 60 -4.16 -7.97 6.29
CA CYS A 60 -3.00 -8.05 5.40
C CYS A 60 -2.45 -9.47 5.39
N GLU A 61 -1.97 -9.92 4.22
CA GLU A 61 -1.34 -11.22 4.09
C GLU A 61 -0.04 -11.10 3.29
N CYS A 62 1.01 -11.78 3.76
CA CYS A 62 2.24 -11.90 3.00
C CYS A 62 2.11 -13.03 1.98
N ARG A 63 2.07 -12.68 0.69
CA ARG A 63 2.05 -13.66 -0.42
C ARG A 63 3.19 -13.34 -1.38
N GLN A 64 3.94 -14.37 -1.79
CA GLN A 64 5.03 -14.20 -2.77
C GLN A 64 6.03 -13.07 -2.43
N GLY A 65 6.28 -12.86 -1.13
CA GLY A 65 7.20 -11.83 -0.64
C GLY A 65 6.64 -10.40 -0.61
N GLY A 66 5.34 -10.20 -0.82
CA GLY A 66 4.69 -8.89 -0.77
C GLY A 66 3.43 -8.84 0.09
N CYS A 67 3.12 -7.65 0.62
CA CYS A 67 1.94 -7.40 1.45
C CYS A 67 0.70 -7.15 0.60
N TYR A 68 -0.24 -8.10 0.62
CA TYR A 68 -1.54 -7.99 -0.06
C TYR A 68 -2.61 -7.51 0.91
N ALA A 69 -3.51 -6.65 0.44
CA ALA A 69 -4.65 -6.17 1.19
C ALA A 69 -5.88 -7.03 0.93
N LEU A 70 -6.55 -7.43 2.01
CA LEU A 70 -7.70 -8.32 1.97
C LEU A 70 -8.94 -7.67 2.59
N GLN A 71 -10.09 -7.96 1.98
CA GLN A 71 -11.41 -7.75 2.55
C GLN A 71 -12.09 -9.12 2.66
N GLY A 72 -12.13 -9.67 3.87
CA GLY A 72 -12.49 -11.08 4.09
C GLY A 72 -11.57 -12.03 3.32
N LYS A 73 -12.13 -12.75 2.34
CA LYS A 73 -11.37 -13.67 1.46
C LYS A 73 -10.91 -13.04 0.14
N GLN A 74 -11.33 -11.81 -0.15
CA GLN A 74 -11.06 -11.14 -1.41
C GLN A 74 -9.78 -10.31 -1.32
N THR A 75 -9.00 -10.29 -2.41
CA THR A 75 -7.83 -9.39 -2.51
C THR A 75 -8.29 -8.06 -3.10
N VAL A 76 -8.13 -6.98 -2.34
CA VAL A 76 -8.57 -5.62 -2.68
C VAL A 76 -7.40 -4.66 -2.93
N GLY A 77 -6.17 -5.10 -2.66
CA GLY A 77 -4.96 -4.35 -2.98
C GLY A 77 -3.75 -5.27 -3.12
N VAL A 78 -2.86 -4.92 -4.04
CA VAL A 78 -1.63 -5.68 -4.34
C VAL A 78 -0.41 -4.79 -4.12
N PRO A 79 0.73 -5.37 -3.71
CA PRO A 79 1.95 -4.60 -3.49
C PRO A 79 2.46 -4.03 -4.84
N PRO A 80 2.81 -2.74 -4.91
CA PRO A 80 3.36 -2.13 -6.11
C PRO A 80 4.75 -2.67 -6.41
N THR A 81 5.12 -2.66 -7.69
CA THR A 81 6.49 -2.97 -8.12
C THR A 81 7.33 -1.71 -8.23
N GLU A 82 8.62 -1.79 -7.91
CA GLU A 82 9.57 -0.67 -7.90
C GLU A 82 9.56 0.11 -9.21
N GLY A 83 9.28 1.42 -9.18
CA GLY A 83 9.21 2.29 -10.37
C GLY A 83 7.86 2.33 -11.07
N ALA A 84 6.78 1.86 -10.42
CA ALA A 84 5.45 1.89 -10.98
C ALA A 84 4.90 3.29 -10.70
N PRO A 85 4.21 3.93 -11.66
CA PRO A 85 3.49 5.14 -11.32
C PRO A 85 2.47 4.77 -10.22
N VAL A 86 2.58 5.45 -9.08
CA VAL A 86 1.73 5.31 -7.88
C VAL A 86 0.70 6.42 -7.78
#